data_AF-A0A8J8KPC3-F1
#
_entry.id   AF-A0A8J8KPC3-F1
#
_cell.length_a   1.000
_cell.length_b   1.000
_cell.length_c   1.000
_cell.angle_alpha   90.00
_cell.angle_beta   90.00
_cell.angle_gamma   90.00
#
_symmetry.space_group_name_H-M   'P 1'
#
loop_
_entity.id
_entity.type
_entity.pdbx_description
1 polymer ?
#
loop_
_entity_poly.entity_id
_entity_poly.type
_entity_poly.pdbx_seq_one_letter_code
_entity_poly.pdbx_strand_id
1 'polypeptide(L)'
;MTRLVLLALVGLAAQLVDGALGMAYGVTSTTLLLLAGVAPASASASVHLSEIGTTLASGVAHWRFGNVDWRVVTRIAVPGAIGSFLGATLLSAISTSAAAPWTSGVLLALGVFLVTRFTRPLRPARPRPVRTRFLAPLGLVAGFVDATGGGGWGPIATPTLLASGRMEPRKVIGSVNTAEFLVAAAASAGFLLGLGTSGFVLPTVIALLAGGVVGAPLAAWLVRAVPAQVIGAAVGGLIILTNTRTLLRAFDLESSAGRWLYPLIGLVWLGAITIAVRIHRRVRTTQQPSPVAEPELEPAA
;
A
#
# COMPACT_ATOMS: atom_id res chain seq x y z
N MET A 1 22.78 15.74 -4.88
CA MET A 1 22.24 15.31 -6.19
C MET A 1 21.91 13.82 -6.21
N THR A 2 22.88 12.90 -6.13
CA THR A 2 22.65 11.44 -6.26
C THR A 2 21.59 10.85 -5.32
N ARG A 3 21.60 11.25 -4.04
CA ARG A 3 20.61 10.79 -3.05
C ARG A 3 19.16 11.18 -3.41
N LEU A 4 18.95 12.38 -3.96
CA LEU A 4 17.61 12.86 -4.34
C LEU A 4 17.11 12.15 -5.60
N VAL A 5 17.99 11.84 -6.55
CA VAL A 5 17.63 11.05 -7.74
C VAL A 5 17.20 9.64 -7.32
N LEU A 6 17.94 9.00 -6.40
CA LEU A 6 17.54 7.69 -5.87
C LEU A 6 16.19 7.74 -5.15
N LEU A 7 15.94 8.78 -4.34
CA LEU A 7 14.65 8.97 -3.68
C LEU A 7 13.52 9.23 -4.68
N ALA A 8 13.78 9.94 -5.78
CA ALA A 8 12.79 10.09 -6.86
C ALA A 8 12.50 8.77 -7.57
N LEU A 9 13.51 7.94 -7.82
CA LEU A 9 13.29 6.59 -8.38
C LEU A 9 12.51 5.69 -7.41
N VAL A 10 12.77 5.82 -6.11
CA VAL A 10 11.97 5.16 -5.07
C VAL A 10 10.52 5.64 -5.12
N GLY A 11 10.28 6.96 -5.16
CA GLY A 11 8.93 7.52 -5.26
C GLY A 11 8.19 7.07 -6.52
N LEU A 12 8.90 6.97 -7.65
CA LEU A 12 8.36 6.43 -8.90
C LEU A 12 7.98 4.95 -8.74
N ALA A 13 8.89 4.11 -8.24
CA ALA A 13 8.63 2.68 -8.06
C ALA A 13 7.50 2.44 -7.05
N ALA A 14 7.52 3.17 -5.94
CA ALA A 14 6.48 3.16 -4.92
C ALA A 14 5.13 3.53 -5.52
N GLN A 15 5.06 4.59 -6.34
CA GLN A 15 3.80 4.98 -6.99
C GLN A 15 3.35 4.01 -8.09
N LEU A 16 4.26 3.34 -8.78
CA LEU A 16 3.89 2.30 -9.74
C LEU A 16 3.20 1.12 -9.05
N VAL A 17 3.74 0.69 -7.90
CA VAL A 17 3.10 -0.34 -7.08
C VAL A 17 1.78 0.16 -6.53
N ASP A 18 1.76 1.37 -5.99
CA ASP A 18 0.59 1.97 -5.37
C ASP A 18 -0.56 2.25 -6.33
N GLY A 19 -0.30 2.91 -7.45
CA GLY A 19 -1.30 3.12 -8.49
C GLY A 19 -1.80 1.82 -9.11
N ALA A 20 -0.96 0.79 -9.24
CA ALA A 20 -1.37 -0.48 -9.84
C ALA A 20 -2.06 -1.45 -8.87
N LEU A 21 -1.84 -1.33 -7.56
CA LEU A 21 -2.33 -2.27 -6.55
C LEU A 21 -3.19 -1.64 -5.46
N GLY A 22 -3.23 -0.32 -5.38
CA GLY A 22 -3.92 0.44 -4.34
C GLY A 22 -3.23 0.40 -2.98
N MET A 23 -1.90 0.24 -2.97
CA MET A 23 -1.12 0.04 -1.75
C MET A 23 0.39 0.17 -1.98
N ALA A 24 1.12 0.33 -0.86
CA ALA A 24 2.56 0.19 -0.72
C ALA A 24 3.40 1.46 -0.83
N TYR A 25 2.84 2.61 -1.25
CA TYR A 25 3.62 3.85 -1.31
C TYR A 25 4.17 4.21 0.06
N GLY A 26 3.28 4.42 1.04
CA GLY A 26 3.70 4.80 2.37
C GLY A 26 4.55 3.76 3.06
N VAL A 27 4.11 2.49 3.15
CA VAL A 27 4.86 1.46 3.89
C VAL A 27 6.27 1.25 3.32
N THR A 28 6.46 1.36 2.00
CA THR A 28 7.79 1.22 1.39
C THR A 28 8.62 2.46 1.65
N SER A 29 8.06 3.65 1.41
CA SER A 29 8.77 4.92 1.58
C SER A 29 9.16 5.15 3.04
N THR A 30 8.24 4.97 3.99
CA THR A 30 8.50 5.07 5.43
C THR A 30 9.56 4.06 5.87
N THR A 31 9.45 2.80 5.44
CA THR A 31 10.48 1.78 5.73
C THR A 31 11.87 2.24 5.28
N LEU A 32 11.99 2.79 4.07
CA LEU A 32 13.28 3.28 3.55
C LEU A 32 13.79 4.50 4.31
N LEU A 33 12.92 5.42 4.71
CA LEU A 33 13.29 6.57 5.52
C LEU A 33 13.74 6.16 6.93
N LEU A 34 13.06 5.19 7.56
CA LEU A 34 13.48 4.62 8.83
C LEU A 34 14.87 3.97 8.71
N LEU A 35 15.13 3.22 7.63
CA LEU A 35 16.45 2.65 7.36
C LEU A 35 17.53 3.71 7.13
N ALA A 36 17.15 4.87 6.58
CA ALA A 36 18.02 6.03 6.44
C ALA A 36 18.20 6.83 7.74
N GLY A 37 17.61 6.39 8.85
CA GLY A 37 17.74 7.01 10.17
C GLY A 37 16.81 8.20 10.42
N VAL A 38 15.79 8.40 9.57
CA VAL A 38 14.78 9.45 9.78
C VAL A 38 13.88 9.04 10.95
N ALA A 39 13.60 9.99 11.85
CA ALA A 39 12.69 9.76 12.97
C ALA A 39 11.30 9.31 12.47
N PRO A 40 10.62 8.36 13.13
CA PRO A 40 9.38 7.77 12.61
C PRO A 40 8.25 8.76 12.33
N ALA A 41 8.03 9.71 13.25
CA ALA A 41 7.03 10.76 13.05
C ALA A 41 7.37 11.65 11.85
N SER A 42 8.64 12.02 11.68
CA SER A 42 9.12 12.80 10.52
C SER A 42 9.08 12.02 9.21
N ALA A 43 9.38 10.72 9.25
CA ALA A 43 9.28 9.83 8.10
C ALA A 43 7.83 9.74 7.62
N SER A 44 6.90 9.43 8.55
CA SER A 44 5.47 9.40 8.27
C SER A 44 4.97 10.74 7.76
N ALA A 45 5.29 11.86 8.43
CA ALA A 45 4.90 13.20 8.00
C ALA A 45 5.38 13.54 6.59
N SER A 46 6.64 13.23 6.26
CA SER A 46 7.22 13.51 4.95
C SER A 46 6.58 12.67 3.84
N VAL A 47 6.29 11.40 4.14
CA VAL A 47 5.62 10.49 3.21
C VAL A 47 4.21 10.97 2.92
N HIS A 48 3.39 11.23 3.95
CA HIS A 48 2.01 11.70 3.74
C HIS A 48 1.97 13.06 3.03
N LEU A 49 2.92 13.96 3.30
CA LEU A 49 2.98 15.24 2.58
C LEU A 49 3.28 15.02 1.08
N SER A 50 4.16 14.09 0.74
CA SER A 50 4.40 13.72 -0.65
C SER A 50 3.17 13.04 -1.28
N GLU A 51 2.46 12.22 -0.50
CA GLU A 51 1.27 11.50 -0.94
C GLU A 51 0.13 12.44 -1.31
N ILE A 52 0.01 13.64 -0.76
CA ILE A 52 -1.00 14.62 -1.22
C ILE A 52 -0.91 14.81 -2.74
N GLY A 53 0.29 15.06 -3.26
CA GLY A 53 0.47 15.31 -4.69
C GLY A 53 0.44 14.03 -5.53
N THR A 54 1.03 12.93 -5.05
CA THR A 54 1.05 11.68 -5.81
C THR A 54 -0.33 11.02 -5.87
N THR A 55 -1.10 11.04 -4.78
CA THR A 55 -2.47 10.50 -4.72
C THR A 55 -3.45 11.39 -5.47
N LEU A 56 -3.25 12.71 -5.51
CA LEU A 56 -4.02 13.59 -6.39
C LEU A 56 -3.79 13.21 -7.86
N ALA A 57 -2.53 13.08 -8.28
CA ALA A 57 -2.18 12.66 -9.64
C ALA A 57 -2.74 11.26 -9.97
N SER A 58 -2.62 10.32 -9.03
CA SER A 58 -3.13 8.95 -9.13
C SER A 58 -4.67 8.94 -9.23
N GLY A 59 -5.35 9.68 -8.37
CA GLY A 59 -6.81 9.81 -8.36
C GLY A 59 -7.35 10.40 -9.66
N VAL A 60 -6.72 11.46 -10.18
CA VAL A 60 -7.07 12.04 -11.50
C VAL A 60 -6.86 11.01 -12.61
N ALA A 61 -5.73 10.29 -12.61
CA ALA A 61 -5.47 9.27 -13.61
C ALA A 61 -6.49 8.12 -13.55
N HIS A 62 -6.75 7.55 -12.37
CA HIS A 62 -7.74 6.50 -12.19
C HIS A 62 -9.14 6.97 -12.58
N TRP A 63 -9.51 8.21 -12.27
CA TRP A 63 -10.80 8.78 -12.68
C TRP A 63 -10.91 8.82 -14.21
N ARG A 64 -9.89 9.34 -14.90
CA ARG A 64 -9.83 9.37 -16.38
C ARG A 64 -9.88 7.99 -17.02
N PHE A 65 -9.26 6.98 -16.41
CA PHE A 65 -9.33 5.59 -16.87
C PHE A 65 -10.64 4.86 -16.47
N GLY A 66 -11.59 5.57 -15.85
CA GLY A 66 -12.86 4.99 -15.42
C GLY A 66 -12.71 3.96 -14.30
N ASN A 67 -11.63 4.04 -13.52
CA ASN A 67 -11.33 3.13 -12.41
C ASN A 67 -11.93 3.60 -11.07
N VAL A 68 -12.66 4.72 -11.02
CA VAL A 68 -13.20 5.26 -9.75
C VAL A 68 -14.68 4.92 -9.58
N ASP A 69 -15.04 4.51 -8.36
CA ASP A 69 -16.40 4.51 -7.82
C ASP A 69 -16.50 5.58 -6.73
N TRP A 70 -17.18 6.70 -7.05
CA TRP A 70 -17.31 7.87 -6.18
C TRP A 70 -18.13 7.62 -4.91
N ARG A 71 -19.04 6.63 -4.94
CA ARG A 71 -19.82 6.23 -3.77
C ARG A 71 -18.92 5.56 -2.74
N VAL A 72 -17.93 4.80 -3.18
CA VAL A 72 -16.93 4.20 -2.28
C VAL A 72 -15.97 5.26 -1.78
N VAL A 73 -15.43 6.11 -2.66
CA VAL A 73 -14.50 7.20 -2.30
C VAL A 73 -15.07 8.04 -1.16
N THR A 74 -16.25 8.62 -1.35
CA THR A 74 -16.87 9.52 -0.36
C THR A 74 -17.12 8.86 1.00
N ARG A 75 -17.42 7.57 1.03
CA ARG A 75 -17.79 6.83 2.24
C ARG A 75 -16.62 6.26 3.02
N ILE A 76 -15.47 6.09 2.38
CA ILE A 76 -14.24 5.61 3.02
C ILE A 76 -13.29 6.77 3.33
N ALA A 77 -13.23 7.79 2.46
CA ALA A 77 -12.31 8.91 2.57
C ALA A 77 -12.57 9.76 3.81
N VAL A 78 -13.83 10.10 4.13
CA VAL A 78 -14.12 10.96 5.28
C VAL A 78 -13.77 10.27 6.61
N PRO A 79 -14.22 9.03 6.89
CA PRO A 79 -13.76 8.31 8.08
C PRO A 79 -12.25 8.07 8.08
N GLY A 80 -11.66 7.80 6.92
CA GLY A 80 -10.22 7.66 6.74
C GLY A 80 -9.43 8.91 7.11
N ALA A 81 -9.88 10.07 6.67
CA ALA A 81 -9.29 11.36 6.99
C ALA A 81 -9.34 11.64 8.50
N ILE A 82 -10.47 11.35 9.14
CA ILE A 82 -10.60 11.46 10.61
C ILE A 82 -9.60 10.53 11.30
N GLY A 83 -9.55 9.25 10.89
CA GLY A 83 -8.64 8.27 11.47
C GLY A 83 -7.18 8.68 11.30
N SER A 84 -6.81 9.14 10.11
CA SER A 84 -5.47 9.58 9.76
C SER A 84 -5.03 10.82 10.51
N PHE A 85 -5.91 11.82 10.66
CA PHE A 85 -5.65 12.97 11.51
C PHE A 85 -5.38 12.55 12.97
N LEU A 86 -6.24 11.70 13.54
CA LEU A 86 -6.07 11.18 14.91
C LEU A 86 -4.77 10.37 15.08
N GLY A 87 -4.44 9.55 14.08
CA GLY A 87 -3.21 8.77 14.06
C GLY A 87 -1.97 9.66 13.97
N ALA A 88 -2.01 10.72 13.17
CA ALA A 88 -0.93 11.69 13.05
C ALA A 88 -0.75 12.48 14.36
N THR A 89 -1.84 12.90 15.00
CA THR A 89 -1.80 13.54 16.32
C THR A 89 -1.20 12.61 17.37
N LEU A 90 -1.60 11.34 17.41
CA LEU A 90 -1.03 10.36 18.34
C LEU A 90 0.47 10.15 18.10
N LEU A 91 0.87 9.90 16.85
CA LEU A 91 2.27 9.65 16.51
C LEU A 91 3.15 10.88 16.80
N SER A 92 2.60 12.08 16.64
CA SER A 92 3.29 13.34 16.97
C SER A 92 3.44 13.56 18.48
N ALA A 93 2.56 12.97 19.28
CA ALA A 93 2.55 13.14 20.74
C ALA A 93 3.43 12.13 21.50
N ILE A 94 3.78 10.99 20.87
CA ILE A 94 4.65 9.99 21.50
C ILE A 94 6.13 10.33 21.33
N SER A 95 6.95 9.92 22.30
CA SER A 95 8.40 10.14 22.23
C SER A 95 9.02 9.42 21.02
N THR A 96 10.11 9.97 20.48
CA THR A 96 10.83 9.36 19.35
C THR A 96 11.30 7.93 19.67
N SER A 97 11.69 7.67 20.93
CA SER A 97 12.11 6.34 21.39
C SER A 97 10.97 5.32 21.40
N ALA A 98 9.73 5.73 21.70
CA ALA A 98 8.56 4.88 21.64
C ALA A 98 8.01 4.75 20.21
N ALA A 99 8.15 5.79 19.38
CA ALA A 99 7.65 5.81 18.02
C ALA A 99 8.32 4.77 17.12
N ALA A 100 9.63 4.52 17.28
CA ALA A 100 10.35 3.58 16.43
C ALA A 100 9.85 2.13 16.56
N PRO A 101 9.81 1.52 17.75
CA PRO A 101 9.26 0.17 17.90
C PRO A 101 7.76 0.12 17.60
N TRP A 102 7.00 1.19 17.87
CA TRP A 102 5.59 1.28 17.50
C TRP A 102 5.38 1.20 15.98
N THR A 103 5.98 2.11 15.22
CA THR A 103 5.82 2.18 13.76
C THR A 103 6.35 0.91 13.09
N SER A 104 7.52 0.40 13.50
CA SER A 104 8.02 -0.87 12.96
C SER A 104 7.18 -2.08 13.34
N GLY A 105 6.56 -2.09 14.53
CA GLY A 105 5.61 -3.13 14.93
C GLY A 105 4.36 -3.13 14.04
N VAL A 106 3.80 -1.94 13.78
CA VAL A 106 2.66 -1.77 12.86
C VAL A 106 3.03 -2.22 11.44
N LEU A 107 4.16 -1.75 10.91
CA LEU A 107 4.64 -2.14 9.58
C LEU A 107 4.90 -3.63 9.48
N LEU A 108 5.51 -4.26 10.50
CA LEU A 108 5.71 -5.70 10.54
C LEU A 108 4.38 -6.46 10.50
N ALA A 109 3.40 -6.04 11.30
CA ALA A 109 2.06 -6.63 11.30
C ALA A 109 1.38 -6.50 9.93
N LEU A 110 1.50 -5.35 9.27
CA LEU A 110 1.04 -5.15 7.90
C LEU A 110 1.77 -6.07 6.92
N GLY A 111 3.09 -6.21 7.02
CA GLY A 111 3.88 -7.11 6.18
C GLY A 111 3.39 -8.56 6.29
N VAL A 112 3.17 -9.05 7.52
CA VAL A 112 2.60 -10.38 7.78
C VAL A 112 1.19 -10.50 7.20
N PHE A 113 0.34 -9.49 7.40
CA PHE A 113 -1.00 -9.44 6.82
C PHE A 113 -0.94 -9.54 5.28
N LEU A 114 -0.06 -8.79 4.62
CA LEU A 114 0.09 -8.81 3.17
C LEU A 114 0.55 -10.17 2.65
N VAL A 115 1.59 -10.76 3.24
CA VAL A 115 2.07 -12.09 2.85
C VAL A 115 0.97 -13.14 3.01
N THR A 116 0.29 -13.16 4.16
CA THR A 116 -0.79 -14.13 4.41
C THR A 116 -1.99 -13.92 3.48
N ARG A 117 -2.32 -12.66 3.17
CA ARG A 117 -3.45 -12.31 2.31
C ARG A 117 -3.19 -12.66 0.84
N PHE A 118 -1.98 -12.43 0.34
CA PHE A 118 -1.63 -12.62 -1.06
C PHE A 118 -1.10 -14.02 -1.41
N THR A 119 -0.81 -14.86 -0.40
CA THR A 119 -0.62 -16.31 -0.58
C THR A 119 -1.93 -17.10 -0.58
N ARG A 120 -3.09 -16.41 -0.58
CA ARG A 120 -4.43 -17.00 -0.70
C ARG A 120 -5.12 -16.53 -1.99
N PRO A 121 -5.96 -17.36 -2.62
CA PRO A 121 -6.68 -16.98 -3.83
C PRO A 121 -7.62 -15.79 -3.58
N LEU A 122 -7.70 -14.87 -4.55
CA LEU A 122 -8.67 -13.80 -4.54
C LEU A 122 -10.05 -14.36 -4.92
N ARG A 123 -11.12 -13.87 -4.26
CA ARG A 123 -12.48 -14.23 -4.65
C ARG A 123 -12.83 -13.58 -5.98
N PRO A 124 -13.51 -14.29 -6.91
CA PRO A 124 -14.03 -13.67 -8.12
C PRO A 124 -14.95 -12.49 -7.80
N ALA A 125 -14.87 -11.42 -8.58
CA ALA A 125 -15.74 -10.28 -8.41
C ALA A 125 -17.19 -10.66 -8.74
N ARG A 126 -18.09 -10.44 -7.79
CA ARG A 126 -19.54 -10.49 -7.93
C ARG A 126 -20.09 -9.10 -7.58
N PRO A 127 -20.19 -8.19 -8.57
CA PRO A 127 -20.50 -6.78 -8.35
C PRO A 127 -21.77 -6.60 -7.51
N ARG A 128 -21.62 -5.99 -6.33
CA ARG A 128 -22.71 -5.61 -5.44
C ARG A 128 -22.32 -4.34 -4.69
N PRO A 129 -23.27 -3.44 -4.38
CA PRO A 129 -22.95 -2.22 -3.63
C PRO A 129 -22.30 -2.55 -2.27
N VAL A 130 -21.14 -1.94 -2.01
CA VAL A 130 -20.50 -2.03 -0.69
C VAL A 130 -21.25 -1.11 0.28
N ARG A 131 -21.66 -1.65 1.43
CA ARG A 131 -22.48 -0.93 2.42
C ARG A 131 -21.62 0.06 3.21
N THR A 132 -22.17 1.24 3.51
CA THR A 132 -21.47 2.29 4.28
C THR A 132 -21.00 1.79 5.65
N ARG A 133 -21.82 0.96 6.33
CA ARG A 133 -21.46 0.33 7.62
C ARG A 133 -20.21 -0.55 7.60
N PHE A 134 -19.74 -0.92 6.41
CA PHE A 134 -18.47 -1.62 6.23
C PHE A 134 -17.35 -0.65 5.86
N LEU A 135 -17.63 0.33 4.98
CA LEU A 135 -16.65 1.30 4.52
C LEU A 135 -16.18 2.26 5.62
N ALA A 136 -17.08 2.73 6.47
CA ALA A 136 -16.74 3.72 7.49
C ALA A 136 -15.74 3.20 8.54
N PRO A 137 -15.97 2.06 9.23
CA PRO A 137 -15.00 1.54 10.18
C PRO A 137 -13.70 1.11 9.49
N LEU A 138 -13.78 0.58 8.26
CA LEU A 138 -12.60 0.24 7.47
C LEU A 138 -11.75 1.49 7.20
N GLY A 139 -12.37 2.57 6.72
CA GLY A 139 -11.69 3.83 6.46
C GLY A 139 -11.03 4.38 7.73
N LEU A 140 -11.78 4.48 8.82
CA LEU A 140 -11.28 4.97 10.11
C LEU A 140 -10.04 4.20 10.59
N VAL A 141 -10.11 2.88 10.61
CA VAL A 141 -8.98 2.03 11.05
C VAL A 141 -7.82 2.12 10.07
N ALA A 142 -8.09 2.04 8.76
CA ALA A 142 -7.07 2.13 7.74
C ALA A 142 -6.31 3.46 7.83
N GLY A 143 -7.03 4.59 7.94
CA GLY A 143 -6.43 5.91 8.09
C GLY A 143 -5.64 6.08 9.39
N PHE A 144 -6.15 5.59 10.52
CA PHE A 144 -5.41 5.66 11.78
C PHE A 144 -4.09 4.88 11.73
N VAL A 145 -4.14 3.65 11.18
CA VAL A 145 -2.93 2.84 10.97
C VAL A 145 -2.04 3.45 9.88
N ASP A 146 -2.61 4.21 8.95
CA ASP A 146 -1.89 4.94 7.92
C ASP A 146 -0.89 5.92 8.51
N ALA A 147 -1.38 6.87 9.29
CA ALA A 147 -0.53 7.87 9.91
C ALA A 147 0.43 7.29 10.94
N THR A 148 -0.03 6.35 11.78
CA THR A 148 0.78 5.78 12.87
C THR A 148 1.85 4.79 12.39
N GLY A 149 1.57 4.07 11.30
CA GLY A 149 2.48 3.13 10.65
C GLY A 149 3.28 3.73 9.48
N GLY A 150 2.90 4.92 9.00
CA GLY A 150 3.49 5.56 7.83
C GLY A 150 3.12 4.92 6.50
N GLY A 151 1.87 4.43 6.32
CA GLY A 151 1.42 3.87 5.02
C GLY A 151 0.41 2.72 5.06
N GLY A 152 -0.27 2.51 6.18
CA GLY A 152 -1.30 1.49 6.38
C GLY A 152 -2.59 1.61 5.56
N TRP A 153 -2.89 2.74 4.90
CA TRP A 153 -4.15 2.94 4.17
C TRP A 153 -4.39 1.86 3.11
N GLY A 154 -3.51 1.80 2.11
CA GLY A 154 -3.62 0.83 1.02
C GLY A 154 -3.55 -0.63 1.47
N PRO A 155 -2.55 -1.05 2.26
CA PRO A 155 -2.44 -2.41 2.79
C PRO A 155 -3.65 -2.91 3.56
N ILE A 156 -4.41 -2.03 4.21
CA ILE A 156 -5.65 -2.42 4.90
C ILE A 156 -6.85 -2.32 3.96
N ALA A 157 -7.07 -1.15 3.35
CA ALA A 157 -8.29 -0.87 2.59
C ALA A 157 -8.41 -1.75 1.34
N THR A 158 -7.34 -1.82 0.52
CA THR A 158 -7.41 -2.49 -0.78
C THR A 158 -7.58 -4.00 -0.65
N PRO A 159 -6.74 -4.76 0.08
CA PRO A 159 -6.90 -6.20 0.18
C PRO A 159 -8.19 -6.61 0.88
N THR A 160 -8.71 -5.79 1.79
CA THR A 160 -10.00 -6.00 2.48
C THR A 160 -11.18 -5.82 1.52
N LEU A 161 -11.17 -4.77 0.70
CA LEU A 161 -12.19 -4.55 -0.33
C LEU A 161 -12.11 -5.61 -1.44
N LEU A 162 -10.92 -5.98 -1.88
CA LEU A 162 -10.71 -7.08 -2.82
C LEU A 162 -11.21 -8.42 -2.24
N ALA A 163 -10.95 -8.69 -0.95
CA ALA A 163 -11.43 -9.90 -0.27
C ALA A 163 -12.96 -9.97 -0.19
N SER A 164 -13.64 -8.83 -0.16
CA SER A 164 -15.11 -8.80 -0.17
C SER A 164 -15.70 -9.38 -1.46
N GLY A 165 -14.94 -9.32 -2.56
CA GLY A 165 -15.38 -9.76 -3.89
C GLY A 165 -16.55 -8.96 -4.46
N ARG A 166 -16.91 -7.82 -3.87
CA ARG A 166 -18.11 -7.04 -4.24
C ARG A 166 -17.88 -6.02 -5.35
N MET A 167 -16.62 -5.79 -5.75
CA MET A 167 -16.22 -4.79 -6.72
C MET A 167 -15.17 -5.37 -7.66
N GLU A 168 -15.11 -4.83 -8.88
CA GLU A 168 -14.01 -5.10 -9.80
C GLU A 168 -12.68 -4.62 -9.18
N PRO A 169 -11.57 -5.39 -9.31
CA PRO A 169 -10.29 -5.02 -8.72
C PRO A 169 -9.81 -3.62 -9.09
N ARG A 170 -9.91 -3.24 -10.37
CA ARG A 170 -9.55 -1.89 -10.84
C ARG A 170 -10.37 -0.78 -10.17
N LYS A 171 -11.65 -1.06 -9.85
CA LYS A 171 -12.56 -0.13 -9.16
C LYS A 171 -12.22 0.01 -7.69
N VAL A 172 -11.83 -1.10 -7.04
CA VAL A 172 -11.29 -1.05 -5.67
C VAL A 172 -10.05 -0.18 -5.63
N ILE A 173 -9.05 -0.51 -6.46
CA ILE A 173 -7.75 0.16 -6.48
C ILE A 173 -7.91 1.66 -6.79
N GLY A 174 -8.65 2.00 -7.85
CA GLY A 174 -8.86 3.39 -8.22
C GLY A 174 -9.62 4.19 -7.15
N SER A 175 -10.66 3.61 -6.52
CA SER A 175 -11.37 4.29 -5.44
C SER A 175 -10.53 4.46 -4.17
N VAL A 176 -9.71 3.47 -3.79
CA VAL A 176 -8.86 3.55 -2.61
C VAL A 176 -7.77 4.62 -2.80
N ASN A 177 -7.08 4.63 -3.95
CA ASN A 177 -6.07 5.66 -4.26
C ASN A 177 -6.67 7.05 -4.37
N THR A 178 -7.87 7.17 -4.93
CA THR A 178 -8.55 8.48 -5.03
C THR A 178 -8.95 8.99 -3.64
N ALA A 179 -9.41 8.11 -2.76
CA ALA A 179 -9.77 8.47 -1.39
C ALA A 179 -8.54 8.85 -0.54
N GLU A 180 -7.38 8.26 -0.85
CA GLU A 180 -6.12 8.51 -0.15
C GLU A 180 -5.69 9.98 -0.17
N PHE A 181 -6.04 10.74 -1.21
CA PHE A 181 -5.80 12.18 -1.25
C PHE A 181 -6.31 12.90 0.01
N LEU A 182 -7.54 12.60 0.43
CA LEU A 182 -8.12 13.21 1.62
C LEU A 182 -7.47 12.69 2.91
N VAL A 183 -7.08 11.41 2.91
CA VAL A 183 -6.42 10.74 4.05
C VAL A 183 -5.02 11.29 4.28
N ALA A 184 -4.23 11.43 3.22
CA ALA A 184 -2.88 12.01 3.23
C ALA A 184 -2.90 13.50 3.58
N ALA A 185 -3.88 14.26 3.07
CA ALA A 185 -4.08 15.65 3.45
C ALA A 185 -4.39 15.79 4.95
N ALA A 186 -5.25 14.93 5.49
CA ALA A 186 -5.59 14.94 6.91
C ALA A 186 -4.42 14.51 7.80
N ALA A 187 -3.66 13.47 7.43
CA ALA A 187 -2.42 13.11 8.11
C ALA A 187 -1.44 14.28 8.13
N SER A 188 -1.19 14.90 6.97
CA SER A 188 -0.27 16.02 6.83
C SER A 188 -0.68 17.21 7.68
N ALA A 189 -1.99 17.50 7.77
CA ALA A 189 -2.50 18.52 8.68
C ALA A 189 -2.26 18.15 10.16
N GLY A 190 -2.52 16.90 10.55
CA GLY A 190 -2.26 16.41 11.90
C GLY A 190 -0.78 16.49 12.30
N PHE A 191 0.12 16.10 11.39
CA PHE A 191 1.57 16.22 11.60
C PHE A 191 2.04 17.67 11.61
N LEU A 192 1.48 18.54 10.76
CA LEU A 192 1.82 19.96 10.77
C LEU A 192 1.42 20.62 12.10
N LEU A 193 0.26 20.27 12.65
CA LEU A 193 -0.17 20.76 13.96
C LEU A 193 0.66 20.18 15.11
N GLY A 194 1.01 18.89 15.04
CA GLY A 194 1.72 18.21 16.11
C GLY A 194 3.23 18.46 16.14
N LEU A 195 3.87 18.56 14.97
CA LEU A 195 5.33 18.66 14.81
C LEU A 195 5.80 20.02 14.27
N GLY A 196 4.90 20.85 13.75
CA GLY A 196 5.26 22.04 13.01
C GLY A 196 5.93 21.74 11.66
N THR A 197 6.52 22.75 11.04
CA THR A 197 7.20 22.61 9.74
C THR A 197 8.50 21.82 9.82
N SER A 198 9.13 21.75 11.01
CA SER A 198 10.35 20.97 11.25
C SER A 198 10.13 19.46 11.21
N GLY A 199 8.87 19.00 11.32
CA GLY A 199 8.52 17.58 11.17
C GLY A 199 8.75 17.04 9.76
N PHE A 200 8.84 17.90 8.74
CA PHE A 200 8.90 17.50 7.34
C PHE A 200 10.32 17.59 6.78
N VAL A 201 10.81 16.50 6.19
CA VAL A 201 12.09 16.45 5.48
C VAL A 201 11.86 16.87 4.04
N LEU A 202 11.73 18.18 3.80
CA LEU A 202 11.27 18.74 2.52
C LEU A 202 12.03 18.25 1.26
N PRO A 203 13.37 18.06 1.27
CA PRO A 203 14.07 17.50 0.12
C PRO A 203 13.61 16.08 -0.24
N THR A 204 13.31 15.27 0.78
CA THR A 204 12.77 13.91 0.62
C THR A 204 11.35 13.97 0.06
N VAL A 205 10.51 14.85 0.61
CA VAL A 205 9.12 15.06 0.15
C VAL A 205 9.11 15.38 -1.35
N ILE A 206 9.91 16.36 -1.78
CA ILE A 206 9.97 16.81 -3.17
C ILE A 206 10.47 15.69 -4.08
N ALA A 207 11.51 14.94 -3.67
CA ALA A 207 12.04 13.84 -4.47
C ALA A 207 11.00 12.72 -4.65
N LEU A 208 10.39 12.26 -3.56
CA LEU A 208 9.34 11.24 -3.56
C LEU A 208 8.12 11.67 -4.39
N LEU A 209 7.69 12.93 -4.23
CA LEU A 209 6.60 13.53 -4.99
C LEU A 209 6.91 13.57 -6.50
N ALA A 210 8.10 14.05 -6.88
CA ALA A 210 8.49 14.18 -8.28
C ALA A 210 8.48 12.83 -9.00
N GLY A 211 9.05 11.80 -8.38
CA GLY A 211 8.98 10.44 -8.89
C GLY A 211 7.57 9.89 -8.96
N GLY A 212 6.80 10.08 -7.89
CA GLY A 212 5.44 9.54 -7.79
C GLY A 212 4.48 10.15 -8.80
N VAL A 213 4.48 11.47 -8.99
CA VAL A 213 3.60 12.14 -9.97
C VAL A 213 3.83 11.60 -11.39
N VAL A 214 5.07 11.26 -11.75
CA VAL A 214 5.40 10.62 -13.02
C VAL A 214 4.88 9.18 -13.08
N GLY A 215 5.00 8.42 -11.99
CA GLY A 215 4.53 7.03 -11.92
C GLY A 215 3.01 6.88 -11.93
N ALA A 216 2.27 7.83 -11.35
CA ALA A 216 0.82 7.77 -11.16
C ALA A 216 -0.01 7.45 -12.43
N PRO A 217 0.13 8.16 -13.56
CA PRO A 217 -0.64 7.85 -14.76
C PRO A 217 -0.31 6.49 -15.36
N LEU A 218 0.97 6.10 -15.33
CA LEU A 218 1.43 4.80 -15.83
C LEU A 218 0.84 3.65 -14.98
N ALA A 219 0.83 3.83 -13.66
CA ALA A 219 0.29 2.89 -12.70
C ALA A 219 -1.22 2.66 -12.88
N ALA A 220 -1.98 3.75 -13.06
CA ALA A 220 -3.43 3.68 -13.28
C ALA A 220 -3.83 2.94 -14.57
N TRP A 221 -2.98 3.02 -15.59
CA TRP A 221 -3.10 2.23 -16.82
C TRP A 221 -2.71 0.75 -16.60
N LEU A 222 -1.63 0.50 -15.88
CA LEU A 222 -1.09 -0.85 -15.60
C LEU A 222 -1.96 -1.70 -14.66
N VAL A 223 -2.92 -1.11 -13.94
CA VAL A 223 -3.77 -1.79 -12.93
C VAL A 223 -4.41 -3.12 -13.41
N ARG A 224 -4.62 -3.29 -14.73
CA ARG A 224 -5.22 -4.51 -15.31
C ARG A 224 -4.21 -5.60 -15.65
N ALA A 225 -2.95 -5.26 -15.83
CA ALA A 225 -1.89 -6.17 -16.28
C ALA A 225 -1.06 -6.73 -15.11
N VAL A 226 -1.08 -6.04 -13.97
CA VAL A 226 -0.18 -6.33 -12.86
C VAL A 226 -0.66 -7.50 -12.00
N PRO A 227 0.18 -8.51 -11.74
CA PRO A 227 -0.17 -9.65 -10.89
C PRO A 227 -0.15 -9.25 -9.41
N ALA A 228 -1.26 -8.71 -8.91
CA ALA A 228 -1.39 -8.21 -7.53
C ALA A 228 -0.93 -9.19 -6.45
N GLN A 229 -1.16 -10.49 -6.66
CA GLN A 229 -0.73 -11.55 -5.73
C GLN A 229 0.80 -11.61 -5.58
N VAL A 230 1.53 -11.52 -6.69
CA VAL A 230 2.99 -11.65 -6.68
C VAL A 230 3.61 -10.42 -6.05
N ILE A 231 3.17 -9.23 -6.45
CA ILE A 231 3.73 -7.98 -5.93
C ILE A 231 3.35 -7.78 -4.47
N GLY A 232 2.11 -8.09 -4.07
CA GLY A 232 1.68 -8.01 -2.67
C GLY A 232 2.51 -8.92 -1.75
N ALA A 233 2.84 -10.14 -2.18
CA ALA A 233 3.73 -11.05 -1.44
C ALA A 233 5.18 -10.54 -1.42
N ALA A 234 5.67 -9.98 -2.53
CA ALA A 234 7.00 -9.38 -2.61
C ALA A 234 7.14 -8.20 -1.63
N VAL A 235 6.24 -7.22 -1.71
CA VAL A 235 6.21 -6.05 -0.83
C VAL A 235 6.07 -6.47 0.64
N GLY A 236 5.13 -7.38 0.94
CA GLY A 236 4.91 -7.85 2.30
C GLY A 236 6.17 -8.45 2.94
N GLY A 237 6.90 -9.30 2.21
CA GLY A 237 8.13 -9.90 2.73
C GLY A 237 9.29 -8.90 2.86
N LEU A 238 9.40 -7.91 1.96
CA LEU A 238 10.36 -6.82 2.13
C LEU A 238 10.09 -6.04 3.42
N ILE A 239 8.82 -5.69 3.67
CA ILE A 239 8.39 -4.99 4.89
C ILE A 239 8.70 -5.81 6.14
N ILE A 240 8.45 -7.12 6.13
CA ILE A 240 8.78 -8.01 7.25
C ILE A 240 10.28 -7.97 7.51
N LEU A 241 11.10 -8.19 6.48
CA LEU A 241 12.55 -8.25 6.61
C LEU A 241 13.14 -6.96 7.20
N THR A 242 12.74 -5.81 6.67
CA THR A 242 13.26 -4.51 7.09
C THR A 242 12.79 -4.10 8.49
N ASN A 243 11.52 -4.33 8.82
CA ASN A 243 10.98 -3.92 10.12
C ASN A 243 11.35 -4.90 11.24
N THR A 244 11.53 -6.19 10.94
CA THR A 244 12.16 -7.12 11.89
C THR A 244 13.57 -6.64 12.25
N ARG A 245 14.37 -6.21 11.27
CA ARG A 245 15.69 -5.64 11.54
C ARG A 245 15.63 -4.41 12.45
N THR A 246 14.72 -3.47 12.18
CA THR A 246 14.56 -2.27 13.02
C THR A 246 14.16 -2.65 14.46
N LEU A 247 13.25 -3.60 14.65
CA LEU A 247 12.85 -4.07 15.98
C LEU A 247 13.98 -4.80 16.70
N LEU A 248 14.70 -5.70 16.02
CA LEU A 248 15.85 -6.39 16.63
C LEU A 248 16.94 -5.42 17.08
N ARG A 249 17.15 -4.32 16.35
CA ARG A 249 18.07 -3.25 16.76
C ARG A 249 17.54 -2.46 17.95
N ALA A 250 16.25 -2.15 17.97
CA ALA A 250 15.63 -1.39 19.06
C ALA A 250 15.68 -2.14 20.41
N PHE A 251 15.73 -3.48 20.38
CA PHE A 251 15.82 -4.33 21.57
C PHE A 251 17.21 -4.96 21.79
N ASP A 252 18.24 -4.54 21.05
CA ASP A 252 19.61 -5.09 21.12
C ASP A 252 19.72 -6.62 20.90
N LEU A 253 18.79 -7.19 20.11
CA LEU A 253 18.72 -8.62 19.79
C LEU A 253 19.29 -8.98 18.40
N GLU A 254 19.80 -8.00 17.64
CA GLU A 254 20.27 -8.24 16.26
C GLU A 254 21.44 -9.25 16.20
N SER A 255 22.38 -9.17 17.14
CA SER A 255 23.56 -10.05 17.18
C SER A 255 23.23 -11.49 17.55
N SER A 256 22.24 -11.70 18.42
CA SER A 256 21.85 -13.01 18.94
C SER A 256 20.83 -13.72 18.05
N ALA A 257 19.79 -13.02 17.61
CA ALA A 257 18.67 -13.60 16.86
C ALA A 257 18.76 -13.39 15.34
N GLY A 258 19.43 -12.33 14.88
CA GLY A 258 19.45 -11.92 13.47
C GLY A 258 20.03 -12.98 12.53
N ARG A 259 21.07 -13.71 12.97
CA ARG A 259 21.72 -14.79 12.19
C ARG A 259 20.74 -15.88 11.76
N TRP A 260 19.73 -16.18 12.58
CA TRP A 260 18.75 -17.22 12.33
C TRP A 260 17.45 -16.68 11.73
N LEU A 261 17.02 -15.50 12.20
CA LEU A 261 15.76 -14.90 11.76
C LEU A 261 15.82 -14.41 10.30
N TYR A 262 16.91 -13.78 9.86
CA TYR A 262 16.96 -13.25 8.49
C TYR A 262 16.91 -14.36 7.41
N PRO A 263 17.67 -15.47 7.52
CA PRO A 263 17.52 -16.59 6.58
C PRO A 263 16.12 -17.22 6.63
N LEU A 264 15.54 -17.39 7.82
CA LEU A 264 14.19 -17.93 7.98
C LEU A 264 13.14 -17.05 7.27
N ILE A 265 13.19 -15.73 7.48
CA ILE A 265 12.32 -14.77 6.80
C ILE A 265 12.53 -14.85 5.29
N GLY A 266 13.79 -14.94 4.82
CA GLY A 266 14.11 -15.10 3.40
C GLY A 266 13.49 -16.37 2.79
N LEU A 267 13.58 -17.51 3.47
CA LEU A 267 12.98 -18.77 3.02
C LEU A 267 11.45 -18.70 2.98
N VAL A 268 10.83 -18.17 4.04
CA VAL A 268 9.37 -17.96 4.09
C VAL A 268 8.92 -17.02 2.97
N TRP A 269 9.68 -15.96 2.72
CA TRP A 269 9.37 -14.98 1.68
C TRP A 269 9.46 -15.58 0.27
N LEU A 270 10.52 -16.35 -0.03
CA LEU A 270 10.66 -17.09 -1.29
C LEU A 270 9.53 -18.10 -1.48
N GLY A 271 9.15 -18.81 -0.41
CA GLY A 271 8.00 -19.71 -0.41
C GLY A 271 6.70 -18.98 -0.72
N ALA A 272 6.47 -17.81 -0.10
CA ALA A 272 5.30 -16.98 -0.32
C ALA A 272 5.20 -16.47 -1.77
N ILE A 273 6.30 -15.98 -2.34
CA ILE A 273 6.37 -15.56 -3.75
C ILE A 273 6.05 -16.76 -4.66
N THR A 274 6.64 -17.91 -4.40
CA THR A 274 6.40 -19.13 -5.19
C THR A 274 4.93 -19.55 -5.17
N ILE A 275 4.30 -19.51 -3.99
CA ILE A 275 2.87 -19.79 -3.83
C ILE A 275 2.04 -18.75 -4.58
N ALA A 276 2.34 -17.45 -4.43
CA ALA A 276 1.63 -16.38 -5.11
C ALA A 276 1.71 -16.51 -6.65
N VAL A 277 2.88 -16.85 -7.19
CA VAL A 277 3.08 -17.13 -8.63
C VAL A 277 2.26 -18.33 -9.07
N ARG A 278 2.25 -19.43 -8.30
CA ARG A 278 1.46 -20.63 -8.61
C ARG A 278 -0.04 -20.32 -8.64
N ILE A 279 -0.54 -19.57 -7.66
CA ILE A 279 -1.95 -19.16 -7.60
C ILE A 279 -2.30 -18.28 -8.79
N HIS A 280 -1.46 -17.28 -9.09
CA HIS A 280 -1.70 -16.37 -10.22
C HIS A 280 -1.76 -17.14 -11.55
N ARG A 281 -0.83 -18.07 -11.79
CA ARG A 281 -0.82 -18.92 -12.98
C ARG A 281 -2.09 -19.77 -13.08
N ARG A 282 -2.52 -20.42 -12.00
CA ARG A 282 -3.74 -21.24 -11.97
C ARG A 282 -4.99 -20.44 -12.32
N VAL A 283 -5.16 -19.26 -11.71
CA VAL A 283 -6.33 -18.39 -11.98
C VAL A 283 -6.34 -17.95 -13.44
N ARG A 284 -5.18 -17.62 -14.02
CA ARG A 284 -5.08 -17.21 -15.43
C ARG A 284 -5.43 -18.34 -16.39
N THR A 285 -5.04 -19.58 -16.11
CA THR A 285 -5.38 -20.75 -16.93
C THR A 285 -6.89 -21.04 -16.91
N THR A 286 -7.56 -20.91 -15.76
CA THR A 286 -9.01 -21.15 -15.65
C THR A 286 -9.87 -20.05 -16.30
N GLN A 287 -9.30 -18.87 -16.56
CA GLN A 287 -10.00 -17.73 -17.16
C GLN A 287 -9.79 -17.60 -18.68
N GLN A 288 -8.97 -18.44 -19.32
CA GLN A 288 -8.91 -18.50 -20.78
C GLN A 288 -10.18 -19.20 -21.30
N PRO A 289 -10.94 -18.60 -22.23
CA PRO A 289 -12.05 -19.30 -22.87
C PRO A 289 -11.48 -20.50 -23.64
N SER A 290 -12.10 -21.67 -23.48
CA SER A 290 -11.81 -22.82 -24.34
C SER A 290 -11.90 -22.39 -25.81
N PRO A 291 -11.00 -22.85 -26.69
CA PRO A 291 -11.15 -22.60 -28.12
C PRO A 291 -12.55 -23.09 -28.51
N VAL A 292 -13.33 -22.21 -29.13
CA VAL A 292 -14.64 -22.53 -29.69
C VAL A 292 -14.42 -23.72 -30.61
N ALA A 293 -15.03 -24.87 -30.29
CA ALA A 293 -15.06 -25.99 -31.21
C ALA A 293 -15.68 -25.48 -32.51
N GLU A 294 -14.92 -25.55 -33.60
CA GLU A 294 -15.44 -25.24 -34.93
C GLU A 294 -16.69 -26.11 -35.14
N PRO A 295 -17.82 -25.53 -35.60
CA PRO A 295 -18.97 -26.33 -35.92
C PRO A 295 -18.57 -27.31 -37.03
N GLU A 296 -18.67 -28.61 -36.76
CA GLU A 296 -18.61 -29.64 -37.79
C GLU A 296 -19.62 -29.26 -38.87
N LEU A 297 -19.11 -28.89 -40.05
CA LEU A 297 -19.92 -28.73 -41.24
C LEU A 297 -20.49 -30.11 -41.56
N GLU A 298 -21.76 -30.34 -41.21
CA GLU A 298 -22.50 -31.48 -41.71
C GLU A 298 -22.42 -31.47 -43.25
N PRO A 299 -21.96 -32.57 -43.88
CA PRO A 299 -22.01 -32.67 -45.33
C PRO A 299 -23.47 -32.73 -45.76
N ALA A 300 -23.91 -31.72 -46.52
CA ALA A 300 -25.22 -31.70 -47.15
C ALA A 300 -25.35 -32.95 -48.06
N ALA A 301 -26.29 -33.82 -47.72
CA ALA A 301 -26.72 -34.97 -48.52
C ALA A 301 -28.04 -34.65 -49.22
#